data_AF-A0A246AAY0-F1
#
_entry.id   AF-A0A246AAY0-F1
#
_cell.length_a   1.000
_cell.length_b   1.000
_cell.length_c   1.000
_cell.angle_alpha   90.00
_cell.angle_beta   90.00
_cell.angle_gamma   90.00
#
_symmetry.space_group_name_H-M   'P 1'
#
loop_
_entity.id
_entity.type
_entity.pdbx_description
1 polymer ?
#
loop_
_entity_poly.entity_id
_entity_poly.type
_entity_poly.pdbx_seq_one_letter_code
_entity_poly.pdbx_strand_id
1 'polypeptide(L)'
;MKKTITFLILLLSGINIYAQENIDLLTYENTQDINFFNSIKNGAQVKEYVTVSKNSVKIGDTLMLGTPTSQEMNTRTYSGSYGTKARGGVAQSRSTSKKTYEFLQMGRPAGFGSIMAAMNGDAQSMADNSLKNTSVVVNEIKTYHRGSKNKPLYVVMVLGEINGRAFGINKYLSVMDTELAIESGEILLKNRKMTRDEAITKLKEAKELMEIDMMSKEDFEKLKKELAPIITAKLQN
;
A
#
# COMPACT_ATOMS: atom_id res chain seq x y z
N MET A 1 38.95 20.94 17.42
CA MET A 1 38.18 19.71 17.10
C MET A 1 36.98 19.46 18.03
N LYS A 2 37.12 19.46 19.37
CA LYS A 2 35.96 19.20 20.25
C LYS A 2 34.82 20.21 20.08
N LYS A 3 35.12 21.51 20.00
CA LYS A 3 34.13 22.60 19.81
C LYS A 3 33.44 22.58 18.43
N THR A 4 34.16 22.19 17.38
CA THR A 4 33.60 22.08 16.01
C THR A 4 32.67 20.88 15.88
N ILE A 5 32.98 19.76 16.55
CA ILE A 5 32.10 18.59 16.61
C ILE A 5 30.82 18.89 17.42
N THR A 6 30.93 19.62 18.54
CA THR A 6 29.74 20.01 19.32
C THR A 6 28.83 20.97 18.55
N PHE A 7 29.40 21.93 17.82
CA PHE A 7 28.63 22.86 16.99
C PHE A 7 27.92 22.14 15.84
N LEU A 8 28.58 21.15 15.21
CA LEU A 8 27.97 20.32 14.16
C LEU A 8 26.79 19.49 14.71
N ILE A 9 26.95 18.88 15.89
CA ILE A 9 25.87 18.11 16.55
C ILE A 9 24.67 19.01 16.91
N LEU A 10 24.92 20.24 17.38
CA LEU A 10 23.87 21.20 17.71
C LEU A 10 23.15 21.74 16.47
N LEU A 11 23.88 21.91 15.35
CA LEU A 11 23.30 22.30 14.08
C LEU A 11 22.44 21.17 13.50
N LEU A 12 22.92 19.92 13.57
CA LEU A 12 22.18 18.74 13.12
C LEU A 12 20.93 18.45 13.97
N SER A 13 20.92 18.74 15.26
CA SER A 13 19.71 18.53 16.08
C SER A 13 18.61 19.56 15.80
N GLY A 14 18.95 20.81 15.47
CA GLY A 14 17.98 21.87 15.15
C GLY A 14 17.19 21.62 13.86
N ILE A 15 17.81 21.04 12.83
CA ILE A 15 17.14 20.74 11.54
C ILE A 15 16.08 19.64 11.66
N ASN A 16 16.21 18.73 12.62
CA ASN A 16 15.28 17.60 12.78
C ASN A 16 13.91 18.02 13.35
N ILE A 17 13.85 19.09 14.16
CA ILE A 17 12.60 19.52 14.83
C ILE A 17 11.63 20.19 13.84
N TYR A 18 12.14 20.84 12.79
CA TYR A 18 11.32 21.54 11.78
C TYR A 18 10.93 20.67 10.57
N ALA A 19 11.28 19.38 10.58
CA ALA A 19 11.21 18.52 9.41
C ALA A 19 9.88 17.74 9.26
N GLN A 20 9.10 17.54 10.32
CA GLN A 20 7.89 16.71 10.26
C GLN A 20 6.61 17.53 10.38
N GLU A 21 5.92 17.66 9.24
CA GLU A 21 4.55 18.16 9.16
C GLU A 21 3.58 17.04 9.54
N ASN A 22 2.64 17.34 10.44
CA ASN A 22 1.62 16.42 10.90
C ASN A 22 0.25 16.90 10.41
N ILE A 23 -0.47 16.03 9.71
CA ILE A 23 -1.80 16.26 9.15
C ILE A 23 -2.78 15.38 9.90
N ASP A 24 -3.81 16.00 10.50
CA ASP A 24 -4.81 15.23 11.26
C ASP A 24 -5.72 14.40 10.36
N LEU A 25 -6.21 15.01 9.27
CA LEU A 25 -7.11 14.37 8.31
C LEU A 25 -6.66 14.68 6.88
N LEU A 26 -6.54 13.63 6.07
CA LEU A 26 -6.27 13.74 4.65
C LEU A 26 -7.31 12.96 3.85
N THR A 27 -7.87 13.57 2.81
CA THR A 27 -8.77 12.89 1.87
C THR A 27 -8.06 12.64 0.55
N TYR A 28 -8.50 11.64 -0.20
CA TYR A 28 -8.02 11.43 -1.56
C TYR A 28 -8.17 12.69 -2.43
N GLU A 29 -9.29 13.41 -2.33
CA GLU A 29 -9.52 14.65 -3.09
C GLU A 29 -8.43 15.70 -2.80
N ASN A 30 -8.05 15.87 -1.54
CA ASN A 30 -6.96 16.77 -1.14
C ASN A 30 -5.61 16.37 -1.76
N THR A 31 -5.35 15.07 -1.93
CA THR A 31 -4.09 14.60 -2.57
C THR A 31 -3.99 14.99 -4.04
N GLN A 32 -5.13 15.24 -4.70
CA GLN A 32 -5.21 15.59 -6.12
C GLN A 32 -5.39 17.11 -6.35
N ASP A 33 -5.78 17.88 -5.33
CA ASP A 33 -5.90 19.33 -5.41
C ASP A 33 -4.52 20.01 -5.40
N ILE A 34 -4.22 20.72 -6.49
CA ILE A 34 -2.96 21.45 -6.73
C ILE A 34 -2.67 22.46 -5.62
N ASN A 35 -3.70 23.16 -5.12
CA ASN A 35 -3.50 24.18 -4.09
C ASN A 35 -3.12 23.55 -2.76
N PHE A 36 -3.72 22.40 -2.45
CA PHE A 36 -3.45 21.65 -1.24
C PHE A 36 -2.12 20.91 -1.32
N PHE A 37 -1.91 20.07 -2.34
CA PHE A 37 -0.74 19.19 -2.33
C PHE A 37 0.57 19.97 -2.42
N ASN A 38 0.61 21.12 -3.11
CA ASN A 38 1.82 21.94 -3.20
C ASN A 38 2.25 22.56 -1.87
N SER A 39 1.37 22.69 -0.86
CA SER A 39 1.77 23.19 0.45
C SER A 39 2.44 22.12 1.31
N ILE A 40 2.13 20.85 1.07
CA ILE A 40 2.56 19.72 1.89
C ILE A 40 4.04 19.38 1.62
N LYS A 41 4.77 19.02 2.66
CA LYS A 41 6.14 18.48 2.55
C LYS A 41 6.14 16.98 2.29
N ASN A 42 7.15 16.50 1.57
CA ASN A 42 7.43 15.07 1.44
C ASN A 42 7.63 14.42 2.82
N GLY A 43 7.00 13.27 3.03
CA GLY A 43 7.08 12.50 4.26
C GLY A 43 6.22 13.05 5.40
N ALA A 44 5.29 13.97 5.13
CA ALA A 44 4.34 14.45 6.13
C ALA A 44 3.52 13.28 6.70
N GLN A 45 3.37 13.25 8.03
CA GLN A 45 2.65 12.20 8.74
C GLN A 45 1.15 12.51 8.74
N VAL A 46 0.33 11.48 8.54
CA VAL A 46 -1.12 11.58 8.50
C VAL A 46 -1.69 10.71 9.62
N LYS A 47 -2.62 11.24 10.43
CA LYS A 47 -3.28 10.44 11.48
C LYS A 47 -4.46 9.63 10.93
N GLU A 48 -5.25 10.22 10.05
CA GLU A 48 -6.42 9.62 9.43
C GLU A 48 -6.46 9.92 7.93
N TYR A 49 -6.63 8.88 7.13
CA TYR A 49 -6.73 8.96 5.68
C TYR A 49 -8.08 8.45 5.18
N VAL A 50 -8.73 9.23 4.32
CA VAL A 50 -10.00 8.86 3.68
C VAL A 50 -9.75 8.54 2.21
N THR A 51 -9.99 7.29 1.84
CA THR A 51 -9.76 6.74 0.50
C THR A 51 -10.79 7.24 -0.53
N VAL A 52 -10.56 6.94 -1.81
CA VAL A 52 -11.53 7.19 -2.90
C VAL A 52 -12.90 6.58 -2.58
N SER A 53 -12.90 5.38 -2.00
CA SER A 53 -14.10 4.65 -1.59
C SER A 53 -14.73 5.18 -0.29
N LYS A 54 -14.31 6.35 0.19
CA LYS A 54 -14.78 7.02 1.42
C LYS A 54 -14.57 6.17 2.68
N ASN A 55 -13.61 5.25 2.64
CA ASN A 55 -13.20 4.46 3.78
C ASN A 55 -12.16 5.24 4.58
N SER A 56 -12.30 5.25 5.91
CA SER A 56 -11.32 5.83 6.80
C SER A 56 -10.30 4.77 7.20
N VAL A 57 -9.02 5.14 7.19
CA VAL A 57 -7.92 4.35 7.75
C VAL A 57 -7.16 5.23 8.73
N LYS A 58 -7.06 4.78 9.98
CA LYS A 58 -6.38 5.47 11.07
C LYS A 58 -5.16 4.69 11.53
N ILE A 59 -4.22 5.40 12.15
CA ILE A 59 -3.12 4.75 12.88
C ILE A 59 -3.72 3.86 13.98
N GLY A 60 -3.28 2.60 14.03
CA GLY A 60 -3.80 1.57 14.94
C GLY A 60 -4.87 0.67 14.33
N ASP A 61 -5.43 1.01 13.16
CA ASP A 61 -6.41 0.15 12.51
C ASP A 61 -5.80 -1.19 12.08
N THR A 62 -6.61 -2.24 12.13
CA THR A 62 -6.20 -3.57 11.67
C THR A 62 -6.68 -3.81 10.25
N LEU A 63 -5.75 -4.16 9.36
CA LEU A 63 -5.99 -4.52 7.96
C LEU A 63 -5.68 -6.01 7.74
N MET A 64 -6.01 -6.51 6.56
CA MET A 64 -5.63 -7.86 6.14
C MET A 64 -4.92 -7.79 4.79
N LEU A 65 -3.83 -8.56 4.65
CA LEU A 65 -3.14 -8.71 3.38
C LEU A 65 -3.90 -9.67 2.48
N GLY A 66 -4.24 -9.23 1.28
CA GLY A 66 -5.01 -10.00 0.31
C GLY A 66 -4.13 -10.85 -0.58
N THR A 67 -4.40 -10.86 -1.89
CA THR A 67 -3.67 -11.69 -2.84
C THR A 67 -2.57 -10.91 -3.55
N PRO A 68 -1.35 -11.45 -3.67
CA PRO A 68 -0.31 -10.81 -4.47
C PRO A 68 -0.72 -10.72 -5.94
N THR A 69 -0.51 -9.57 -6.57
CA THR A 69 -0.88 -9.32 -7.99
C THR A 69 0.28 -9.44 -8.96
N SER A 70 1.52 -9.48 -8.47
CA SER A 70 2.73 -9.51 -9.29
C SER A 70 3.47 -10.86 -9.21
N GLN A 71 4.45 -11.02 -10.09
CA GLN A 71 5.31 -12.20 -10.16
C GLN A 71 6.74 -11.80 -10.51
N GLU A 72 7.65 -12.02 -9.57
CA GLU A 72 9.08 -11.86 -9.80
C GLU A 72 9.66 -13.12 -10.48
N MET A 73 10.53 -12.91 -11.46
CA MET A 73 11.24 -13.98 -12.16
C MET A 73 12.74 -13.80 -11.96
N ASN A 74 13.40 -14.82 -11.42
CA ASN A 74 14.86 -14.84 -11.27
C ASN A 74 15.43 -15.91 -12.22
N THR A 75 16.26 -15.48 -13.16
CA THR A 75 16.95 -16.36 -14.10
C THR A 75 18.43 -16.39 -13.79
N ARG A 76 18.95 -17.58 -13.48
CA ARG A 76 20.38 -17.83 -13.32
C ARG A 76 20.91 -18.49 -14.57
N THR A 77 21.81 -17.81 -15.27
CA THR A 77 22.48 -18.34 -16.46
C THR A 77 23.89 -18.79 -16.10
N TYR A 78 24.15 -20.07 -16.26
CA TYR A 78 25.48 -20.65 -16.13
C TYR A 78 26.06 -20.84 -17.53
N SER A 79 27.08 -20.04 -17.88
CA SER A 79 27.79 -20.15 -19.15
C SER A 79 29.17 -20.77 -18.93
N GLY A 80 29.42 -21.92 -19.56
CA GLY A 80 30.77 -22.50 -19.67
C GLY A 80 31.42 -22.09 -20.99
N SER A 81 32.63 -21.53 -20.93
CA SER A 81 33.43 -21.20 -22.12
C SER A 81 34.56 -22.21 -22.26
N TYR A 82 34.61 -22.92 -23.39
CA TYR A 82 35.74 -23.81 -23.74
C TYR A 82 36.76 -23.07 -24.62
N GLY A 83 37.96 -22.83 -24.07
CA GLY A 83 39.16 -22.43 -24.83
C GLY A 83 39.33 -20.94 -25.19
N THR A 84 40.57 -20.55 -25.52
CA THR A 84 41.05 -19.16 -25.78
C THR A 84 40.71 -18.62 -27.17
N LYS A 85 40.09 -19.42 -28.05
CA LYS A 85 39.67 -19.05 -29.41
C LYS A 85 38.23 -19.54 -29.62
N ALA A 86 37.28 -18.73 -29.16
CA ALA A 86 35.86 -19.08 -29.00
C ALA A 86 35.20 -19.66 -30.27
N ARG A 87 34.28 -20.62 -30.11
CA ARG A 87 33.11 -20.85 -30.98
C ARG A 87 32.18 -21.93 -30.38
N GLY A 88 31.31 -21.51 -29.45
CA GLY A 88 30.21 -22.34 -28.93
C GLY A 88 30.18 -22.41 -27.41
N GLY A 89 29.51 -21.44 -26.77
CA GLY A 89 29.19 -21.51 -25.35
C GLY A 89 27.80 -22.12 -25.16
N VAL A 90 27.70 -23.24 -24.45
CA VAL A 90 26.41 -23.72 -23.93
C VAL A 90 26.11 -22.96 -22.65
N ALA A 91 25.05 -22.16 -22.69
CA ALA A 91 24.52 -21.48 -21.52
C ALA A 91 23.27 -22.23 -21.06
N GLN A 92 23.27 -22.69 -19.81
CA GLN A 92 22.09 -23.27 -19.17
C GLN A 92 21.48 -22.22 -18.27
N SER A 93 20.25 -21.81 -18.58
CA SER A 93 19.49 -20.83 -17.82
C SER A 93 18.39 -21.54 -17.05
N ARG A 94 18.40 -21.40 -15.72
CA ARG A 94 17.29 -21.86 -14.86
C ARG A 94 16.53 -20.65 -14.34
N SER A 95 15.24 -20.61 -14.64
CA SER A 95 14.34 -19.56 -14.16
C SER A 95 13.45 -20.07 -13.04
N THR A 96 13.32 -19.29 -11.98
CA THR A 96 12.37 -19.51 -10.88
C THR A 96 11.45 -18.32 -10.78
N SER A 97 10.14 -18.55 -10.73
CA SER A 97 9.15 -17.49 -10.58
C SER A 97 8.50 -17.54 -9.20
N LYS A 98 8.30 -16.37 -8.57
CA LYS A 98 7.70 -16.23 -7.25
C LYS A 98 6.56 -15.21 -7.31
N LYS A 99 5.41 -15.53 -6.72
CA LYS A 99 4.30 -14.58 -6.60
C LYS A 99 4.61 -13.56 -5.51
N THR A 100 4.52 -12.29 -5.85
CA THR A 100 4.89 -11.17 -4.99
C THR A 100 3.83 -10.07 -5.06
N TYR A 101 3.76 -9.27 -4.02
CA TYR A 101 2.91 -8.09 -4.03
C TYR A 101 3.54 -7.02 -4.91
N GLU A 102 2.72 -6.22 -5.59
CA GLU A 102 3.14 -5.10 -6.42
C GLU A 102 3.37 -3.84 -5.57
N PHE A 103 2.49 -3.59 -4.60
CA PHE A 103 2.49 -2.36 -3.81
C PHE A 103 3.04 -2.55 -2.41
N LEU A 104 3.33 -3.77 -1.96
CA LEU A 104 3.87 -4.06 -0.63
C LEU A 104 5.36 -4.37 -0.69
N GLN A 105 6.16 -3.48 -0.09
CA GLN A 105 7.60 -3.63 0.07
C GLN A 105 7.96 -4.13 1.47
N MET A 106 8.99 -4.94 1.55
CA MET A 106 9.59 -5.39 2.81
C MET A 106 10.41 -4.24 3.41
N GLY A 107 10.14 -3.89 4.67
CA GLY A 107 10.83 -2.81 5.38
C GLY A 107 10.11 -1.46 5.27
N ARG A 108 10.85 -0.38 5.57
CA ARG A 108 10.38 1.01 5.48
C ARG A 108 10.81 1.62 4.13
N PRO A 109 10.07 2.59 3.55
CA PRO A 109 10.33 3.11 2.21
C PRO A 109 11.66 3.86 2.08
N ALA A 110 12.12 4.46 3.18
CA ALA A 110 13.42 5.12 3.34
C ALA A 110 14.24 4.46 4.46
N GLY A 111 14.02 3.17 4.69
CA GLY A 111 14.78 2.39 5.68
C GLY A 111 16.16 2.00 5.14
N PHE A 112 17.08 1.68 6.04
CA PHE A 112 18.44 1.25 5.69
C PHE A 112 18.46 0.16 4.59
N GLY A 113 17.58 -0.85 4.69
CA GLY A 113 17.48 -1.92 3.67
C GLY A 113 17.10 -1.40 2.28
N SER A 114 16.11 -0.50 2.20
CA SER A 114 15.67 0.09 0.92
C SER A 114 16.75 0.95 0.26
N ILE A 115 17.51 1.68 1.07
CA ILE A 115 18.60 2.53 0.59
C ILE A 115 19.76 1.67 0.08
N MET A 116 20.15 0.63 0.82
CA MET A 116 21.24 -0.27 0.40
C MET A 116 20.89 -1.04 -0.88
N ALA A 117 19.64 -1.51 -1.02
CA ALA A 117 19.18 -2.15 -2.25
C ALA A 117 19.30 -1.19 -3.45
N ALA A 118 18.80 0.04 -3.30
CA ALA A 118 18.89 1.06 -4.35
C ALA A 118 20.35 1.43 -4.70
N MET A 119 21.23 1.52 -3.70
CA MET A 119 22.66 1.81 -3.91
C MET A 119 23.42 0.66 -4.60
N ASN A 120 23.02 -0.58 -4.35
CA ASN A 120 23.59 -1.75 -5.02
C ASN A 120 23.01 -1.99 -6.43
N GLY A 121 22.01 -1.20 -6.85
CA GLY A 121 21.29 -1.41 -8.11
C GLY A 121 20.32 -2.59 -8.06
N ASP A 122 20.07 -3.14 -6.87
CA ASP A 122 19.12 -4.22 -6.66
C ASP A 122 17.68 -3.68 -6.60
N ALA A 123 16.74 -4.47 -7.10
CA ALA A 123 15.32 -4.17 -6.94
C ALA A 123 14.93 -4.21 -5.45
N GLN A 124 14.00 -3.34 -5.07
CA GLN A 124 13.42 -3.35 -3.71
C GLN A 124 12.78 -4.72 -3.44
N SER A 125 13.02 -5.28 -2.25
CA SER A 125 12.45 -6.57 -1.88
C SER A 125 10.95 -6.43 -1.65
N MET A 126 10.14 -7.03 -2.52
CA MET A 126 8.69 -7.07 -2.37
C MET A 126 8.26 -8.12 -1.36
N ALA A 127 7.10 -7.89 -0.73
CA ALA A 127 6.42 -8.91 0.05
C ALA A 127 6.04 -10.09 -0.84
N ASP A 128 6.03 -11.29 -0.29
CA ASP A 128 5.69 -12.50 -1.04
C ASP A 128 4.37 -13.14 -0.58
N ASN A 129 3.90 -14.10 -1.37
CA ASN A 129 2.66 -14.82 -1.11
C ASN A 129 2.59 -15.51 0.27
N SER A 130 3.68 -15.69 1.01
CA SER A 130 3.62 -16.27 2.36
C SER A 130 2.87 -15.38 3.35
N LEU A 131 2.78 -14.07 3.07
CA LEU A 131 2.09 -13.08 3.90
C LEU A 131 0.60 -12.93 3.57
N LYS A 132 0.08 -13.68 2.60
CA LYS A 132 -1.34 -13.67 2.26
C LYS A 132 -2.22 -14.04 3.46
N ASN A 133 -3.35 -13.35 3.59
CA ASN A 133 -4.35 -13.49 4.66
C ASN A 133 -3.80 -13.19 6.08
N THR A 134 -2.64 -12.55 6.19
CA THR A 134 -2.13 -12.11 7.50
C THR A 134 -2.83 -10.82 7.92
N SER A 135 -3.17 -10.72 9.22
CA SER A 135 -3.70 -9.48 9.78
C SER A 135 -2.54 -8.60 10.26
N VAL A 136 -2.61 -7.32 9.93
CA VAL A 136 -1.55 -6.32 10.14
C VAL A 136 -2.15 -5.06 10.75
N VAL A 137 -1.32 -4.27 11.42
CA VAL A 137 -1.74 -3.01 12.06
C VAL A 137 -1.11 -1.82 11.32
N VAL A 138 -1.87 -0.76 11.13
CA VAL A 138 -1.36 0.50 10.58
C VAL A 138 -0.50 1.19 11.64
N ASN A 139 0.80 1.25 11.42
CA ASN A 139 1.74 1.89 12.34
C ASN A 139 1.96 3.37 12.02
N GLU A 140 2.12 3.71 10.74
CA GLU A 140 2.32 5.08 10.30
C GLU A 140 1.65 5.28 8.93
N ILE A 141 1.13 6.47 8.69
CA ILE A 141 0.68 6.89 7.36
C ILE A 141 1.50 8.11 6.97
N LYS A 142 2.07 8.10 5.78
CA LYS A 142 2.89 9.19 5.24
C LYS A 142 2.46 9.54 3.84
N THR A 143 2.69 10.79 3.46
CA THR A 143 2.44 11.27 2.10
C THR A 143 3.73 11.63 1.41
N TYR A 144 3.79 11.39 0.11
CA TYR A 144 4.93 11.75 -0.72
C TYR A 144 4.43 12.26 -2.06
N HIS A 145 5.18 13.15 -2.67
CA HIS A 145 4.95 13.59 -4.04
C HIS A 145 5.49 12.55 -5.02
N ARG A 146 4.79 12.33 -6.14
CA ARG A 146 5.25 11.44 -7.23
C ARG A 146 6.45 12.02 -8.00
N GLY A 147 7.61 12.12 -7.35
CA GLY A 147 8.86 12.61 -7.91
C GLY A 147 9.16 14.07 -7.59
N SER A 148 8.30 14.99 -8.02
CA SER A 148 8.49 16.44 -7.80
C SER A 148 7.35 17.04 -6.99
N LYS A 149 7.62 18.12 -6.25
CA LYS A 149 6.64 18.83 -5.42
C LYS A 149 5.36 19.27 -6.18
N ASN A 150 5.48 19.54 -7.47
CA ASN A 150 4.36 19.96 -8.33
C ASN A 150 3.45 18.82 -8.82
N LYS A 151 3.64 17.60 -8.31
CA LYS A 151 2.83 16.43 -8.66
C LYS A 151 1.96 16.02 -7.48
N PRO A 152 0.82 15.35 -7.76
CA PRO A 152 -0.08 14.86 -6.72
C PRO A 152 0.63 14.03 -5.67
N LEU A 153 0.06 14.06 -4.46
CA LEU A 153 0.52 13.23 -3.37
C LEU A 153 0.03 11.79 -3.56
N TYR A 154 0.83 10.85 -3.11
CA TYR A 154 0.43 9.47 -2.91
C TYR A 154 0.66 9.09 -1.44
N VAL A 155 -0.16 8.18 -0.94
CA VAL A 155 -0.17 7.78 0.46
C VAL A 155 0.54 6.45 0.62
N VAL A 156 1.50 6.44 1.55
CA VAL A 156 2.26 5.28 1.95
C VAL A 156 1.89 4.88 3.37
N MET A 157 1.45 3.64 3.55
CA MET A 157 1.18 3.09 4.88
C MET A 157 2.32 2.18 5.31
N VAL A 158 2.85 2.41 6.51
CA VAL A 158 3.78 1.48 7.17
C VAL A 158 2.97 0.58 8.07
N LEU A 159 3.07 -0.73 7.83
CA LEU A 159 2.34 -1.77 8.52
C LEU A 159 3.27 -2.50 9.48
N GLY A 160 2.76 -2.81 10.67
CA GLY A 160 3.37 -3.69 11.66
C GLY A 160 2.58 -4.98 11.83
N GLU A 161 3.21 -6.00 12.39
CA GLU A 161 2.50 -7.19 12.86
C GLU A 161 1.69 -6.84 14.12
N ILE A 162 0.53 -7.47 14.31
CA ILE A 162 -0.31 -7.29 15.51
C ILE A 162 0.48 -7.53 16.80
N ASN A 163 1.34 -8.55 16.83
CA ASN A 163 2.13 -8.89 18.01
C ASN A 163 3.43 -8.08 18.13
N GLY A 164 3.69 -7.16 17.19
CA GLY A 164 4.91 -6.35 17.16
C GLY A 164 6.19 -7.11 16.79
N ARG A 165 6.10 -8.36 16.31
CA ARG A 165 7.26 -9.10 15.78
C ARG A 165 7.53 -8.67 14.33
N ALA A 166 8.56 -9.27 13.74
CA ALA A 166 9.05 -8.92 12.42
C ALA A 166 8.47 -9.84 11.33
N PHE A 167 8.25 -9.26 10.16
CA PHE A 167 8.00 -9.99 8.91
C PHE A 167 9.33 -10.50 8.36
N GLY A 168 9.77 -11.65 8.88
CA GLY A 168 11.09 -12.20 8.59
C GLY A 168 12.19 -11.31 9.16
N ILE A 169 13.03 -10.75 8.29
CA ILE A 169 14.16 -9.88 8.68
C ILE A 169 13.69 -8.43 8.92
N ASN A 170 12.55 -8.03 8.35
CA ASN A 170 12.06 -6.66 8.39
C ASN A 170 10.94 -6.51 9.43
N LYS A 171 11.05 -5.51 10.32
CA LYS A 171 10.02 -5.25 11.34
C LYS A 171 8.70 -4.74 10.75
N TYR A 172 8.76 -4.06 9.60
CA TYR A 172 7.63 -3.38 8.99
C TYR A 172 7.47 -3.80 7.53
N LEU A 173 6.27 -3.62 7.01
CA LEU A 173 5.97 -3.61 5.58
C LEU A 173 5.56 -2.20 5.18
N SER A 174 5.76 -1.83 3.93
CA SER A 174 5.34 -0.54 3.40
C SER A 174 4.45 -0.73 2.19
N VAL A 175 3.23 -0.19 2.27
CA VAL A 175 2.31 -0.08 1.15
C VAL A 175 2.66 1.19 0.41
N MET A 176 3.28 1.07 -0.77
CA MET A 176 3.83 2.21 -1.51
C MET A 176 2.77 3.06 -2.20
N ASP A 177 1.65 2.47 -2.60
CA ASP A 177 0.49 3.21 -3.10
C ASP A 177 -0.77 2.62 -2.48
N THR A 178 -1.31 3.33 -1.50
CA THR A 178 -2.43 2.83 -0.69
C THR A 178 -3.71 2.67 -1.51
N GLU A 179 -3.99 3.56 -2.45
CA GLU A 179 -5.21 3.47 -3.26
C GLU A 179 -5.13 2.27 -4.21
N LEU A 180 -4.02 2.14 -4.93
CA LEU A 180 -3.83 1.02 -5.86
C LEU A 180 -3.79 -0.32 -5.12
N ALA A 181 -3.17 -0.39 -3.94
CA ALA A 181 -3.14 -1.62 -3.14
C ALA A 181 -4.53 -2.03 -2.63
N ILE A 182 -5.41 -1.07 -2.33
CA ILE A 182 -6.79 -1.36 -1.93
C ILE A 182 -7.64 -1.77 -3.14
N GLU A 183 -7.47 -1.08 -4.27
CA GLU A 183 -8.18 -1.36 -5.52
C GLU A 183 -7.81 -2.74 -6.09
N SER A 184 -6.52 -3.08 -6.06
CA SER A 184 -6.00 -4.37 -6.53
C SER A 184 -6.36 -5.55 -5.63
N GLY A 185 -6.84 -5.27 -4.41
CA GLY A 185 -7.15 -6.28 -3.41
C GLY A 185 -5.91 -6.84 -2.70
N GLU A 186 -4.75 -6.18 -2.79
CA GLU A 186 -3.57 -6.49 -1.99
C GLU A 186 -3.75 -6.09 -0.52
N ILE A 187 -4.53 -5.05 -0.26
CA ILE A 187 -4.94 -4.60 1.07
C ILE A 187 -6.45 -4.69 1.21
N LEU A 188 -6.90 -5.41 2.24
CA LEU A 188 -8.31 -5.55 2.59
C LEU A 188 -8.60 -4.79 3.87
N LEU A 189 -9.50 -3.81 3.77
CA LEU A 189 -10.02 -3.07 4.91
C LEU A 189 -11.09 -3.91 5.63
N LYS A 190 -10.91 -4.19 6.92
CA LYS A 190 -11.88 -5.02 7.69
C LYS A 190 -13.27 -4.37 7.78
N ASN A 191 -13.32 -3.05 7.88
CA ASN A 191 -14.55 -2.27 8.01
C ASN A 191 -14.85 -1.46 6.73
N ARG A 192 -14.66 -2.08 5.56
CA ARG A 192 -14.90 -1.40 4.28
C ARG A 192 -16.40 -1.09 4.12
N LYS A 193 -16.71 0.16 3.78
CA LYS A 193 -18.00 0.58 3.25
C LYS A 193 -18.25 -0.15 1.92
N MET A 194 -19.45 -0.69 1.79
CA MET A 194 -19.88 -1.37 0.57
C MET A 194 -19.88 -0.38 -0.60
N THR A 195 -19.34 -0.80 -1.74
CA THR A 195 -19.40 0.04 -2.94
C THR A 195 -20.79 -0.01 -3.56
N ARG A 196 -21.11 0.98 -4.40
CA ARG A 196 -22.38 1.01 -5.12
C ARG A 196 -22.58 -0.24 -5.97
N ASP A 197 -21.54 -0.69 -6.67
CA ASP A 197 -21.65 -1.86 -7.55
C ASP A 197 -21.87 -3.14 -6.75
N GLU A 198 -21.20 -3.29 -5.60
CA GLU A 198 -21.47 -4.40 -4.67
C GLU A 198 -22.89 -4.35 -4.11
N ALA A 199 -23.39 -3.16 -3.76
CA ALA A 199 -24.76 -2.99 -3.30
C ALA A 199 -25.78 -3.35 -4.41
N ILE A 200 -25.50 -2.99 -5.66
CA ILE A 200 -26.34 -3.36 -6.81
C ILE A 200 -26.30 -4.86 -7.05
N THR A 201 -25.12 -5.48 -7.02
CA THR A 201 -24.98 -6.94 -7.20
C THR A 201 -25.70 -7.69 -6.09
N LYS A 202 -25.54 -7.30 -4.83
CA LYS A 202 -26.30 -7.89 -3.71
C LYS A 202 -27.80 -7.71 -3.87
N LEU A 203 -28.25 -6.56 -4.38
CA LEU A 203 -29.68 -6.33 -4.62
C LEU A 203 -30.21 -7.20 -5.77
N LYS A 204 -29.40 -7.45 -6.81
CA LYS A 204 -29.74 -8.38 -7.90
C LYS A 204 -29.81 -9.83 -7.41
N GLU A 205 -28.80 -10.28 -6.67
CA GLU A 205 -28.77 -11.61 -6.05
C GLU A 205 -29.96 -11.80 -5.10
N ALA A 206 -30.26 -10.80 -4.26
CA ALA A 206 -31.42 -10.84 -3.38
C ALA A 206 -32.76 -10.91 -4.16
N LYS A 207 -32.84 -10.23 -5.31
CA LYS A 207 -34.01 -10.31 -6.20
C LYS A 207 -34.14 -11.72 -6.80
N GLU A 208 -33.06 -12.31 -7.28
CA GLU A 208 -33.03 -13.68 -7.79
C GLU A 208 -33.44 -14.68 -6.70
N LEU A 209 -32.90 -14.53 -5.48
CA LEU A 209 -33.25 -15.35 -4.31
C LEU A 209 -34.73 -15.23 -3.93
N MET A 210 -35.32 -14.03 -4.06
CA MET A 210 -36.74 -13.82 -3.86
C MET A 210 -37.58 -14.49 -4.97
N GLU A 211 -37.11 -14.44 -6.22
CA GLU A 211 -37.81 -15.07 -7.36
C GLU A 211 -37.81 -16.61 -7.28
N ILE A 212 -36.79 -17.22 -6.67
CA ILE A 212 -36.74 -18.67 -6.41
C ILE A 212 -37.34 -19.07 -5.04
N ASP A 213 -38.09 -18.17 -4.39
CA ASP A 213 -38.71 -18.37 -3.07
C ASP A 213 -37.73 -18.76 -1.93
N MET A 214 -36.43 -18.44 -2.09
CA MET A 214 -35.39 -18.65 -1.06
C MET A 214 -35.22 -17.44 -0.13
N MET A 215 -35.90 -16.33 -0.43
CA MET A 215 -35.95 -15.12 0.40
C MET A 215 -37.39 -14.58 0.44
N SER A 216 -37.83 -14.09 1.60
CA SER A 216 -39.14 -13.48 1.73
C SER A 216 -39.18 -12.09 1.07
N LYS A 217 -40.36 -11.67 0.58
CA LYS A 217 -40.56 -10.30 0.05
C LYS A 217 -40.25 -9.21 1.08
N GLU A 218 -40.48 -9.49 2.35
CA GLU A 218 -40.22 -8.56 3.46
C GLU A 218 -38.72 -8.36 3.66
N ASP A 219 -37.93 -9.43 3.60
CA ASP A 219 -36.47 -9.36 3.74
C ASP A 219 -35.84 -8.67 2.54
N PHE A 220 -36.35 -8.91 1.34
CA PHE A 220 -35.93 -8.18 0.13
C PHE A 220 -36.19 -6.67 0.26
N GLU A 221 -37.38 -6.26 0.71
CA GLU A 221 -37.72 -4.84 0.85
C GLU A 221 -36.94 -4.16 2.00
N LYS A 222 -36.61 -4.88 3.09
CA LYS A 222 -35.67 -4.39 4.12
C LYS A 222 -34.29 -4.15 3.53
N LEU A 223 -33.75 -5.14 2.82
CA LEU A 223 -32.41 -5.08 2.21
C LEU A 223 -32.33 -3.96 1.15
N LYS A 224 -33.40 -3.77 0.38
CA LYS A 224 -33.53 -2.65 -0.56
C LYS A 224 -33.51 -1.29 0.14
N LYS A 225 -34.18 -1.13 1.29
CA LYS A 225 -34.15 0.11 2.08
C LYS A 225 -32.76 0.39 2.67
N GLU A 226 -32.05 -0.63 3.11
CA GLU A 226 -30.68 -0.51 3.63
C GLU A 226 -29.67 -0.14 2.54
N LEU A 227 -29.79 -0.74 1.36
CA LEU A 227 -28.88 -0.48 0.24
C LEU A 227 -29.24 0.78 -0.57
N ALA A 228 -30.50 1.24 -0.51
CA ALA A 228 -30.95 2.45 -1.18
C ALA A 228 -30.03 3.66 -0.98
N PRO A 229 -29.66 4.08 0.25
CA PRO A 229 -28.78 5.23 0.44
C PRO A 229 -27.40 5.06 -0.20
N ILE A 230 -26.88 3.84 -0.27
CA ILE A 230 -25.57 3.54 -0.89
C ILE A 230 -25.68 3.68 -2.43
N ILE A 231 -26.81 3.26 -3.00
CA ILE A 231 -27.06 3.27 -4.45
C ILE A 231 -27.41 4.69 -4.94
N THR A 232 -28.21 5.45 -4.18
CA THR A 232 -28.73 6.76 -4.58
C THR A 232 -27.81 7.94 -4.28
N ALA A 233 -26.78 7.79 -3.42
CA ALA A 233 -25.84 8.84 -3.04
C ALA A 233 -25.08 9.53 -4.20
N LYS A 234 -25.21 9.06 -5.45
CA LYS A 234 -24.64 9.69 -6.66
C LYS A 234 -25.56 10.73 -7.33
N LEU A 235 -26.77 10.97 -6.82
CA LEU A 235 -27.74 11.92 -7.42
C LEU A 235 -27.63 13.36 -6.89
N GLN A 236 -26.66 13.69 -6.03
CA GLN A 236 -26.54 15.03 -5.42
C GLN A 236 -25.24 15.79 -5.74
N ASN A 237 -24.57 15.47 -6.86
CA ASN A 237 -23.52 16.32 -7.42
C ASN A 237 -23.90 16.73 -8.85
#